data_AF-A0A5E4MHW5-F1
#
_entry.id   AF-A0A5E4MHW5-F1
#
_cell.length_a   1.000
_cell.length_b   1.000
_cell.length_c   1.000
_cell.angle_alpha   90.00
_cell.angle_beta   90.00
_cell.angle_gamma   90.00
#
_symmetry.space_group_name_H-M   'P 1'
#
loop_
_entity.id
_entity.type
_entity.pdbx_description
1 polymer ?
#
loop_
_entity_poly.entity_id
_entity_poly.type
_entity_poly.pdbx_seq_one_letter_code
_entity_poly.pdbx_strand_id
1 'polypeptide(L)'
;MSAGHRNSKAFITHDGLMGVMEAVHFGVSMIGIPVFGDQQSNIANCVEKGIAIELDHRQVTVQKLIKSIQAIIIDSSNYKPGENVHGDDIVVSMPYVML
;
A
#
# COMPACT_ATOMS: atom_id res chain seq x y z
N MET A 1 12.84 4.19 11.29
CA MET A 1 12.01 4.42 10.08
C MET A 1 10.86 5.35 10.46
N SER A 2 10.19 5.95 9.47
CA SER A 2 9.42 7.22 9.56
C SER A 2 7.89 7.04 9.59
N ALA A 3 7.37 5.82 9.72
CA ALA A 3 5.92 5.58 9.66
C ALA A 3 5.18 6.18 10.87
N GLY A 4 5.84 6.34 12.01
CA GLY A 4 5.25 6.91 13.23
C GLY A 4 5.04 8.44 13.23
N HIS A 5 5.29 9.16 12.13
CA HIS A 5 5.03 10.60 12.08
C HIS A 5 3.56 10.88 11.67
N ARG A 6 2.88 11.78 12.40
CA ARG A 6 1.43 12.06 12.23
C ARG A 6 1.00 12.52 10.83
N ASN A 7 1.93 13.06 10.05
CA ASN A 7 1.67 13.52 8.67
C ASN A 7 2.06 12.49 7.61
N SER A 8 2.55 11.31 8.01
CA SER A 8 2.88 10.24 7.08
C SER A 8 1.59 9.60 6.57
N LYS A 9 1.33 9.69 5.26
CA LYS A 9 0.12 9.13 4.63
C LYS A 9 0.40 7.86 3.83
N ALA A 10 1.64 7.65 3.39
CA ALA A 10 2.02 6.53 2.56
C ALA A 10 3.45 6.07 2.91
N PHE A 11 3.67 4.77 2.92
CA PHE A 11 4.98 4.16 3.08
C PHE A 11 5.34 3.32 1.85
N ILE A 12 6.40 3.73 1.14
CA ILE A 12 6.91 2.98 -0.02
C ILE A 12 7.98 2.01 0.48
N THR A 13 7.84 0.73 0.20
CA THR A 13 8.69 -0.32 0.77
C THR A 13 8.85 -1.51 -0.17
N HIS A 14 9.91 -2.29 0.05
CA HIS A 14 10.11 -3.61 -0.56
C HIS A 14 9.41 -4.76 0.20
N ASP A 15 8.56 -4.46 1.17
CA ASP A 15 7.74 -5.44 1.91
C ASP A 15 8.50 -6.44 2.79
N GLY A 16 9.67 -6.02 3.29
CA GLY A 16 10.31 -6.70 4.42
C GLY A 16 9.40 -6.69 5.66
N LEU A 17 9.32 -7.83 6.35
CA LEU A 17 8.38 -8.08 7.46
C LEU A 17 8.36 -6.96 8.52
N MET A 18 9.52 -6.45 8.93
CA MET A 18 9.60 -5.39 9.94
C MET A 18 8.96 -4.08 9.47
N GLY A 19 9.17 -3.70 8.20
CA GLY A 19 8.59 -2.49 7.63
C GLY A 19 7.07 -2.60 7.50
N VAL A 20 6.58 -3.78 7.09
CA VAL A 20 5.14 -4.08 7.05
C VAL A 20 4.52 -3.98 8.44
N MET A 21 5.16 -4.58 9.46
CA MET A 21 4.65 -4.50 10.84
C MET A 21 4.64 -3.05 11.37
N GLU A 22 5.66 -2.25 11.07
CA GLU A 22 5.71 -0.83 11.47
C GLU A 22 4.56 -0.03 10.82
N ALA A 23 4.32 -0.22 9.53
CA ALA A 23 3.27 0.47 8.79
C ALA A 23 1.87 0.09 9.30
N VAL A 24 1.63 -1.21 9.54
CA VAL A 24 0.38 -1.70 10.13
C VAL A 24 0.19 -1.14 11.54
N HIS A 25 1.24 -1.13 12.37
CA HIS A 25 1.17 -0.64 13.74
C HIS A 25 0.78 0.84 13.82
N PHE A 26 1.28 1.67 12.90
CA PHE A 26 0.97 3.09 12.85
C PHE A 26 -0.22 3.45 11.93
N GLY A 27 -0.89 2.44 11.34
CA GLY A 27 -2.03 2.67 10.44
C GLY A 27 -1.68 3.44 9.17
N VAL A 28 -0.45 3.26 8.66
CA VAL A 28 0.03 3.92 7.45
C VAL A 28 -0.11 2.97 6.25
N SER A 29 -0.84 3.43 5.25
CA SER A 29 -0.99 2.78 3.95
C SER A 29 0.33 2.52 3.24
N MET A 30 0.46 1.39 2.53
CA MET A 30 1.72 1.02 1.87
C MET A 30 1.62 1.02 0.34
N ILE A 31 2.76 1.31 -0.30
CA ILE A 31 3.03 0.96 -1.70
C ILE A 31 4.20 -0.03 -1.67
N GLY A 32 3.88 -1.30 -1.85
CA GLY A 32 4.84 -2.40 -1.87
C GLY A 32 5.44 -2.60 -3.25
N ILE A 33 6.76 -2.77 -3.31
CA ILE A 33 7.52 -3.11 -4.52
C ILE A 33 8.38 -4.34 -4.18
N PRO A 34 7.77 -5.53 -4.07
CA PRO A 34 8.47 -6.71 -3.61
C PRO A 34 9.50 -7.15 -4.67
N VAL A 35 10.73 -7.39 -4.21
CA VAL A 35 11.87 -7.70 -5.07
C VAL A 35 12.13 -9.21 -5.09
N PHE A 36 12.18 -9.85 -3.92
CA PHE A 36 12.48 -11.29 -3.82
C PHE A 36 12.06 -11.92 -2.49
N GLY A 37 12.01 -13.26 -2.47
CA GLY A 37 11.84 -14.04 -1.25
C GLY A 37 10.41 -14.04 -0.71
N ASP A 38 10.27 -13.71 0.57
CA ASP A 38 9.01 -13.67 1.31
C ASP A 38 8.22 -12.37 1.12
N GLN A 39 8.83 -11.35 0.49
CA GLN A 39 8.26 -10.00 0.31
C GLN A 39 6.90 -10.03 -0.40
N GLN A 40 6.76 -10.84 -1.45
CA GLN A 40 5.49 -11.02 -2.18
C GLN A 40 4.38 -11.55 -1.26
N SER A 41 4.69 -12.53 -0.41
CA SER A 41 3.71 -13.08 0.55
C SER A 41 3.36 -12.07 1.64
N ASN A 42 4.32 -11.26 2.07
CA ASN A 42 4.10 -10.23 3.09
C ASN A 42 3.12 -9.16 2.60
N ILE A 43 3.29 -8.67 1.36
CA ILE A 43 2.42 -7.64 0.78
C ILE A 43 1.05 -8.16 0.35
N ALA A 44 0.96 -9.41 -0.12
CA ALA A 44 -0.30 -10.00 -0.56
C ALA A 44 -1.39 -9.94 0.53
N ASN A 45 -1.05 -10.24 1.77
CA ASN A 45 -1.96 -10.13 2.92
C ASN A 45 -2.42 -8.68 3.18
N CYS A 46 -1.56 -7.71 2.90
CA CYS A 46 -1.87 -6.29 3.10
C CYS A 46 -2.75 -5.75 1.96
N VAL A 47 -2.53 -6.20 0.73
CA VAL A 47 -3.39 -5.92 -0.42
C VAL A 47 -4.78 -6.50 -0.21
N GLU A 48 -4.89 -7.76 0.22
CA GLU A 48 -6.18 -8.41 0.53
C GLU A 48 -6.97 -7.65 1.60
N LYS A 49 -6.26 -7.05 2.57
CA LYS A 49 -6.85 -6.23 3.63
C LYS A 49 -7.13 -4.78 3.20
N GLY A 50 -6.82 -4.41 1.96
CA GLY A 50 -7.03 -3.05 1.44
C GLY A 50 -6.12 -1.98 2.05
N ILE A 51 -5.00 -2.38 2.68
CA ILE A 51 -4.07 -1.46 3.36
C ILE A 51 -2.77 -1.24 2.56
N ALA A 52 -2.66 -1.81 1.36
CA ALA A 52 -1.52 -1.65 0.49
C ALA A 52 -1.86 -1.72 -1.00
N ILE A 53 -1.00 -1.11 -1.82
CA ILE A 53 -0.90 -1.28 -3.27
C ILE A 53 0.37 -2.06 -3.55
N GLU A 54 0.30 -3.16 -4.30
CA GLU A 54 1.48 -3.86 -4.80
C GLU A 54 1.83 -3.39 -6.22
N LEU A 55 3.11 -3.10 -6.46
CA LEU A 55 3.66 -2.82 -7.79
C LEU A 55 4.73 -3.85 -8.13
N ASP A 56 4.60 -4.46 -9.31
CA ASP A 56 5.64 -5.35 -9.85
C ASP A 56 6.94 -4.57 -10.10
N HIS A 57 8.02 -4.94 -9.41
CA HIS A 57 9.34 -4.32 -9.55
C HIS A 57 9.89 -4.35 -10.98
N ARG A 58 9.43 -5.27 -11.83
CA ARG A 58 9.84 -5.39 -13.23
C ARG A 58 9.06 -4.47 -14.17
N GLN A 59 7.87 -4.07 -13.76
CA GLN A 59 6.91 -3.33 -14.59
C GLN A 59 6.56 -1.96 -14.00
N VAL A 60 7.19 -1.57 -12.90
CA VAL A 60 6.99 -0.28 -12.25
C VAL A 60 7.53 0.84 -13.14
N THR A 61 6.72 1.89 -13.30
CA THR A 61 7.09 3.10 -14.03
C THR A 61 6.81 4.32 -13.15
N VAL A 62 7.39 5.46 -13.50
CA VAL A 62 7.12 6.72 -12.81
C VAL A 62 5.62 7.02 -12.78
N GLN A 63 4.91 6.77 -13.89
CA GLN A 63 3.47 6.99 -13.99
C GLN A 63 2.69 6.07 -13.04
N LYS A 64 3.03 4.78 -12.96
CA LYS A 64 2.38 3.83 -12.02
C LYS A 64 2.63 4.24 -10.57
N LEU A 65 3.85 4.68 -10.24
CA LEU A 65 4.18 5.14 -8.91
C LEU A 65 3.40 6.42 -8.53
N ILE A 66 3.36 7.42 -9.42
CA ILE A 66 2.60 8.66 -9.19
C ILE A 66 1.12 8.36 -8.98
N LYS A 67 0.51 7.50 -9.82
CA LYS A 67 -0.88 7.09 -9.67
C LYS A 67 -1.13 6.42 -8.31
N SER A 68 -0.24 5.54 -7.89
CA SER A 68 -0.35 4.85 -6.59
C SER A 68 -0.27 5.83 -5.41
N ILE A 69 0.66 6.79 -5.47
CA ILE A 69 0.79 7.84 -4.45
C ILE A 69 -0.47 8.71 -4.41
N GLN A 70 -0.98 9.12 -5.57
CA GLN A 70 -2.20 9.93 -5.68
C GLN A 70 -3.39 9.20 -5.09
N ALA A 71 -3.52 7.91 -5.37
CA ALA A 71 -4.63 7.12 -4.84
C ALA A 71 -4.61 7.07 -3.31
N ILE A 72 -3.46 6.86 -2.67
CA ILE A 72 -3.36 6.89 -1.20
C ILE A 72 -3.64 8.29 -0.61
N ILE A 73 -3.14 9.35 -1.25
CA ILE A 73 -3.25 10.71 -0.71
C ILE A 73 -4.64 11.33 -0.92
N ILE A 74 -5.30 11.04 -2.05
CA ILE A 74 -6.56 11.65 -2.46
C ILE A 74 -7.78 10.88 -1.92
N ASP A 75 -7.76 9.54 -1.94
CA ASP A 75 -8.88 8.72 -1.44
C ASP A 75 -8.94 8.61 0.08
N SER A 76 -8.08 9.31 0.82
CA SER A 76 -8.07 9.30 2.29
C SER A 76 -9.35 9.86 2.94
N SER A 77 -10.37 10.28 2.16
CA SER A 77 -11.60 10.91 2.65
C SER A 77 -12.91 10.17 2.31
N ASN A 78 -12.93 9.18 1.42
CA ASN A 78 -14.19 8.57 0.94
C ASN A 78 -14.02 7.08 0.55
N TYR A 79 -14.39 6.10 1.39
CA TYR A 79 -14.72 4.74 0.87
C TYR A 79 -15.54 3.82 1.79
N LYS A 80 -16.28 2.87 1.15
CA LYS A 80 -17.14 1.79 1.69
C LYS A 80 -16.69 0.42 1.15
N PRO A 81 -16.66 -0.68 1.92
CA PRO A 81 -16.03 -1.94 1.50
C PRO A 81 -16.66 -2.63 0.27
N GLY A 82 -15.85 -3.18 -0.65
CA GLY A 82 -16.34 -4.22 -1.59
C GLY A 82 -15.66 -4.46 -2.94
N GLU A 83 -14.64 -3.72 -3.39
CA GLU A 83 -14.11 -3.91 -4.77
C GLU A 83 -12.63 -4.34 -4.79
N ASN A 84 -12.42 -5.61 -5.15
CA ASN A 84 -11.11 -6.14 -5.53
C ASN A 84 -10.76 -5.69 -6.95
N VAL A 85 -9.51 -5.29 -7.20
CA VAL A 85 -9.01 -5.04 -8.56
C VAL A 85 -7.68 -5.76 -8.80
N HIS A 86 -7.61 -6.39 -9.97
CA HIS A 86 -6.48 -7.16 -10.49
C HIS A 86 -6.16 -6.61 -11.88
N GLY A 87 -4.87 -6.34 -12.15
CA GLY A 87 -4.36 -6.01 -13.48
C GLY A 87 -4.60 -4.56 -13.92
N ASP A 88 -3.49 -3.82 -14.08
CA ASP A 88 -3.30 -2.55 -14.80
C ASP A 88 -4.17 -1.31 -14.47
N ASP A 89 -5.30 -1.49 -13.80
CA ASP A 89 -6.21 -0.44 -13.34
C ASP A 89 -6.01 -0.21 -11.84
N ILE A 90 -5.27 0.85 -11.52
CA ILE A 90 -5.08 1.34 -10.14
C ILE A 90 -6.39 2.01 -9.71
N VAL A 91 -7.29 1.24 -9.09
CA VAL A 91 -8.41 1.77 -8.29
C VAL A 91 -8.14 1.37 -6.84
N VAL A 92 -7.62 2.31 -6.06
CA VAL A 92 -7.16 2.01 -4.70
C VAL A 92 -8.20 2.51 -3.73
N SER A 93 -8.94 1.57 -3.18
CA SER A 93 -10.02 1.89 -2.28
C SER A 93 -9.66 1.46 -0.87
N MET A 94 -9.02 2.36 -0.12
CA MET A 94 -8.52 2.06 1.22
C MET A 94 -9.60 2.32 2.28
N PRO A 95 -9.97 1.35 3.13
CA PRO A 95 -10.77 1.63 4.30
C PRO A 95 -9.92 2.28 5.39
N TYR A 96 -10.47 3.31 6.02
CA TYR A 96 -10.04 3.76 7.34
C TYR A 96 -10.38 2.66 8.34
N VAL A 97 -9.43 1.82 8.72
CA VAL A 97 -9.61 0.92 9.87
C VAL A 97 -9.22 1.70 11.11
N MET A 98 -10.23 2.34 11.69
CA MET A 98 -10.21 2.83 13.07
C MET A 98 -10.04 1.59 13.97
N LEU A 99 -8.93 1.50 14.70
CA LEU A 99 -8.95 0.88 16.02
C LEU A 99 -9.56 1.87 17.01
#